data_AF-A0A3D5YGW4-F1
#
_entry.id   AF-A0A3D5YGW4-F1
#
_cell.length_a   1.000
_cell.length_b   1.000
_cell.length_c   1.000
_cell.angle_alpha   90.00
_cell.angle_beta   90.00
_cell.angle_gamma   90.00
#
_symmetry.space_group_name_H-M   'P 1'
#
loop_
_entity.id
_entity.type
_entity.pdbx_description
1 polymer ?
#
loop_
_entity_poly.entity_id
_entity_poly.type
_entity_poly.pdbx_seq_one_letter_code
_entity_poly.pdbx_strand_id
1 'polypeptide(L)'
;MLAPHFVQWVIEELEKKYDKDTLFKGGIIIKTTLDLEQQVLAETSLANNLAVLQENGANNSSMIYLDSINGDVLAYVGSINYFDEKIQGQNDMVRRPRQSGSAIKPFIYALGFQLLPLTLDTPMFDIPFKIGRDEPNNADGKFE
;
A
#
# COMPACT_ATOMS: atom_id res chain seq x y z
N MET A 1 -16.62 14.42 4.60
CA MET A 1 -15.57 14.76 3.62
C MET A 1 -15.28 13.48 2.84
N LEU A 2 -15.22 13.55 1.51
CA LEU A 2 -14.90 12.39 0.66
C LEU A 2 -13.38 12.28 0.50
N ALA A 3 -12.83 11.06 0.51
CA ALA A 3 -11.40 10.77 0.27
C ALA A 3 -10.40 11.68 1.03
N PRO A 4 -10.50 11.85 2.36
CA PRO A 4 -9.71 12.84 3.10
C PRO A 4 -8.20 12.66 2.97
N HIS A 5 -7.72 11.41 2.94
CA HIS A 5 -6.31 11.09 2.72
C HIS A 5 -5.83 11.51 1.33
N PHE A 6 -6.62 11.27 0.27
CA PHE A 6 -6.30 11.68 -1.08
C PHE A 6 -6.24 13.20 -1.20
N VAL A 7 -7.23 13.91 -0.64
CA VAL A 7 -7.28 15.37 -0.67
C VAL A 7 -6.05 15.96 0.04
N GLN A 8 -5.70 15.43 1.21
CA GLN A 8 -4.51 15.85 1.96
C GLN A 8 -3.24 15.62 1.14
N TRP A 9 -3.10 14.46 0.50
CA TRP A 9 -1.97 14.17 -0.38
C TRP A 9 -1.88 15.13 -1.57
N VAL A 10 -3.00 15.42 -2.25
CA VAL A 10 -3.03 16.39 -3.36
C VAL A 10 -2.64 17.79 -2.90
N ILE A 11 -3.12 18.25 -1.74
CA ILE A 11 -2.74 19.55 -1.17
C ILE A 11 -1.23 19.58 -0.92
N GLU A 12 -0.66 18.54 -0.27
CA GLU A 12 0.78 18.45 0.01
C GLU A 12 1.64 18.46 -1.27
N GLU A 13 1.19 17.82 -2.36
CA GLU A 13 1.90 17.88 -3.64
C GLU A 13 1.81 19.26 -4.30
N LEU A 14 0.69 19.97 -4.15
CA LEU A 14 0.50 21.30 -4.73
C LEU A 14 1.23 22.40 -3.94
N GLU A 15 1.34 22.27 -2.61
CA GLU A 15 2.13 23.19 -1.78
C GLU A 15 3.63 23.20 -2.15
N LYS A 16 4.13 22.16 -2.85
CA LYS A 16 5.50 22.14 -3.39
C LYS A 16 5.66 23.04 -4.62
N LYS A 17 4.55 23.41 -5.30
CA LYS A 17 4.55 24.12 -6.59
C LYS A 17 3.95 25.53 -6.50
N TYR A 18 3.00 25.73 -5.59
CA TYR A 18 2.27 26.98 -5.43
C TYR A 18 2.39 27.48 -4.00
N ASP A 19 2.41 28.80 -3.83
CA ASP A 19 2.27 29.40 -2.51
C ASP A 19 0.84 29.20 -1.96
N LYS A 20 0.70 29.33 -0.64
CA LYS A 20 -0.56 29.09 0.06
C LYS A 20 -1.67 30.05 -0.36
N ASP A 21 -1.35 31.31 -0.66
CA ASP A 21 -2.38 32.27 -1.06
C ASP A 21 -2.94 31.91 -2.44
N THR A 22 -2.10 31.56 -3.39
CA THR A 22 -2.55 31.04 -4.70
C THR A 22 -3.38 29.78 -4.55
N LEU A 23 -2.92 28.81 -3.76
CA LEU A 23 -3.58 27.51 -3.59
C LEU A 23 -4.96 27.63 -2.93
N PHE A 24 -5.07 28.41 -1.84
CA PHE A 24 -6.28 28.47 -1.04
C PHE A 24 -7.21 29.66 -1.34
N LYS A 25 -6.71 30.71 -2.00
CA LYS A 25 -7.49 31.92 -2.31
C LYS A 25 -7.54 32.26 -3.81
N GLY A 26 -6.74 31.62 -4.64
CA GLY A 26 -6.65 31.90 -6.07
C GLY A 26 -7.84 31.38 -6.91
N GLY A 27 -8.79 30.66 -6.31
CA GLY A 27 -9.96 30.13 -7.01
C GLY A 27 -9.64 29.05 -8.05
N ILE A 28 -8.52 28.34 -7.88
CA ILE A 28 -8.07 27.32 -8.82
C ILE A 28 -8.96 26.08 -8.77
N ILE A 29 -9.17 25.45 -9.94
CA ILE A 29 -9.89 24.18 -10.05
C ILE A 29 -8.85 23.09 -10.32
N ILE A 30 -8.76 22.14 -9.41
CA ILE A 30 -7.83 21.01 -9.51
C ILE A 30 -8.63 19.79 -9.97
N LYS A 31 -8.35 19.32 -11.18
CA LYS A 31 -8.86 18.05 -11.69
C LYS A 31 -7.86 16.95 -11.35
N THR A 32 -8.33 15.88 -10.71
CA THR A 32 -7.51 14.74 -10.27
C THR A 32 -7.91 13.46 -11.00
N THR A 33 -7.20 12.37 -10.74
CA THR A 33 -7.45 11.03 -11.26
C THR A 33 -8.42 10.21 -10.40
N LEU A 34 -8.81 10.73 -9.23
CA LEU A 34 -9.64 10.01 -8.28
C LEU A 34 -10.97 9.61 -8.91
N ASP A 35 -11.27 8.32 -8.89
CA ASP A 35 -12.56 7.78 -9.26
C ASP A 35 -13.38 7.56 -7.97
N LEU A 36 -14.49 8.28 -7.84
CA LEU A 36 -15.30 8.22 -6.62
C LEU A 36 -15.97 6.86 -6.42
N GLU A 37 -16.30 6.14 -7.49
CA GLU A 37 -16.86 4.79 -7.38
C GLU A 37 -15.82 3.82 -6.84
N GLN A 38 -14.60 3.87 -7.37
CA GLN A 38 -13.48 3.05 -6.88
C GLN A 38 -13.11 3.42 -5.44
N GLN A 39 -13.13 4.71 -5.08
CA GLN A 39 -12.89 5.17 -3.71
C GLN A 39 -13.91 4.58 -2.73
N VAL A 40 -15.20 4.68 -3.03
CA VAL A 40 -16.26 4.16 -2.16
C VAL A 40 -16.15 2.64 -2.03
N LEU A 41 -15.82 1.94 -3.10
CA LEU A 41 -15.60 0.50 -3.08
C LEU A 41 -14.39 0.13 -2.19
N ALA A 42 -13.28 0.86 -2.29
CA ALA A 42 -12.10 0.65 -1.46
C ALA A 42 -12.38 0.89 0.03
N GLU A 43 -13.04 2.00 0.37
CA GLU A 43 -13.44 2.33 1.75
C GLU A 43 -14.38 1.25 2.32
N THR A 44 -15.38 0.82 1.53
CA THR A 44 -16.35 -0.20 1.93
C THR A 44 -15.69 -1.57 2.13
N SER A 45 -14.77 -1.95 1.23
CA SER A 45 -14.00 -3.20 1.35
C SER A 45 -13.19 -3.24 2.65
N LEU A 46 -12.52 -2.14 3.00
CA LEU A 46 -11.77 -2.06 4.25
C LEU A 46 -12.69 -2.09 5.48
N ALA A 47 -13.81 -1.37 5.44
CA ALA A 47 -14.78 -1.35 6.54
C ALA A 47 -15.38 -2.74 6.81
N ASN A 48 -15.74 -3.48 5.74
CA ASN A 48 -16.31 -4.82 5.85
C ASN A 48 -15.32 -5.85 6.41
N ASN A 49 -14.01 -5.63 6.25
CA ASN A 49 -12.96 -6.52 6.74
C ASN A 49 -12.46 -6.17 8.14
N LEU A 50 -13.01 -5.14 8.80
CA LEU A 50 -12.53 -4.67 10.09
C LEU A 50 -12.55 -5.75 11.18
N ALA A 51 -13.59 -6.57 11.23
CA ALA A 51 -13.70 -7.66 12.22
C ALA A 51 -12.54 -8.67 12.06
N VAL A 52 -12.25 -9.08 10.83
CA VAL A 52 -11.15 -10.00 10.51
C VAL A 52 -9.80 -9.38 10.88
N LEU A 53 -9.60 -8.09 10.60
CA LEU A 53 -8.38 -7.39 10.99
C LEU A 53 -8.20 -7.40 12.52
N GLN A 54 -9.27 -7.13 13.27
CA GLN A 54 -9.24 -7.11 14.73
C GLN A 54 -8.93 -8.47 15.34
N GLU A 55 -9.47 -9.55 14.77
CA GLU A 55 -9.14 -10.93 15.18
C GLU A 55 -7.65 -11.25 15.02
N ASN A 56 -6.98 -10.62 14.04
CA ASN A 56 -5.55 -10.75 13.78
C ASN A 56 -4.69 -9.68 14.50
N GLY A 57 -5.28 -8.95 15.46
CA GLY A 57 -4.57 -7.94 16.26
C GLY A 57 -4.32 -6.62 15.54
N ALA A 58 -4.94 -6.38 14.38
CA ALA A 58 -4.85 -5.12 13.64
C ALA A 58 -6.12 -4.28 13.84
N ASN A 59 -5.97 -2.98 14.10
CA ASN A 59 -7.08 -2.05 14.29
C ASN A 59 -7.21 -1.03 13.15
N ASN A 60 -6.34 -1.08 12.15
CA ASN A 60 -6.31 -0.15 11.02
C ASN A 60 -5.81 -0.86 9.76
N SER A 61 -6.07 -0.28 8.60
CA SER A 61 -5.69 -0.78 7.27
C SER A 61 -5.71 0.35 6.26
N SER A 62 -5.04 0.14 5.13
CA SER A 62 -4.95 1.10 4.04
C SER A 62 -5.01 0.41 2.70
N MET A 63 -5.43 1.15 1.68
CA MET A 63 -5.54 0.66 0.31
C MET A 63 -5.18 1.78 -0.66
N ILE A 64 -4.45 1.43 -1.71
CA ILE A 64 -4.27 2.27 -2.90
C ILE A 64 -4.66 1.44 -4.12
N TYR A 65 -5.40 2.05 -5.04
CA TYR A 65 -5.79 1.43 -6.30
C TYR A 65 -5.30 2.28 -7.46
N LEU A 66 -4.55 1.65 -8.36
CA LEU A 66 -3.85 2.30 -9.47
C LEU A 66 -4.33 1.73 -10.80
N ASP A 67 -4.38 2.58 -11.82
CA ASP A 67 -4.37 2.12 -13.21
C ASP A 67 -2.98 1.53 -13.52
N SER A 68 -2.94 0.30 -14.03
CA SER A 68 -1.69 -0.43 -14.26
C SER A 68 -0.93 0.02 -15.51
N ILE A 69 -1.56 0.77 -16.41
CA ILE A 69 -0.98 1.22 -17.67
C ILE A 69 -0.33 2.59 -17.49
N ASN A 70 -1.05 3.54 -16.87
CA ASN A 70 -0.57 4.92 -16.75
C ASN A 70 -0.16 5.32 -15.32
N GLY A 71 -0.47 4.51 -14.31
CA GLY A 71 -0.15 4.78 -12.91
C GLY A 71 -1.08 5.76 -12.21
N ASP A 72 -2.22 6.11 -12.81
CA ASP A 72 -3.21 7.02 -12.21
C ASP A 72 -3.72 6.44 -10.89
N VAL A 73 -3.80 7.29 -9.86
CA VAL A 73 -4.36 6.90 -8.56
C VAL A 73 -5.88 7.05 -8.63
N LEU A 74 -6.57 5.91 -8.67
CA LEU A 74 -8.03 5.85 -8.81
C LEU A 74 -8.74 5.80 -7.45
N ALA A 75 -8.12 5.20 -6.43
CA ALA A 75 -8.57 5.24 -5.04
C ALA A 75 -7.38 5.30 -4.08
N TYR A 76 -7.57 5.99 -2.95
CA TYR A 76 -6.54 6.19 -1.95
C TYR A 76 -7.15 6.30 -0.54
N VAL A 77 -6.88 5.29 0.28
CA VAL A 77 -7.40 5.16 1.63
C VAL A 77 -6.22 4.92 2.58
N GLY A 78 -5.78 5.98 3.25
CA GLY A 78 -4.65 5.94 4.20
C GLY A 78 -5.00 5.27 5.55
N SER A 79 -6.28 5.11 5.87
CA SER A 79 -6.77 4.48 7.11
C SER A 79 -8.23 4.06 6.93
N ILE A 80 -8.72 3.10 7.71
CA ILE A 80 -10.14 2.66 7.68
C ILE A 80 -11.11 3.80 8.03
N ASN A 81 -10.73 4.70 8.95
CA ASN A 81 -11.50 5.90 9.26
C ASN A 81 -10.57 7.06 9.61
N TYR A 82 -10.53 8.08 8.75
CA TYR A 82 -9.66 9.25 8.92
C TYR A 82 -9.93 10.02 10.22
N PHE A 83 -11.19 10.06 10.67
CA PHE A 83 -11.61 10.84 11.83
C PHE A 83 -11.59 10.05 13.14
N ASP A 84 -11.18 8.78 13.12
CA ASP A 84 -11.07 7.97 14.33
C ASP A 84 -9.69 8.10 14.97
N GLU A 85 -9.63 8.85 16.07
CA GLU A 85 -8.40 9.08 16.84
C GLU A 85 -7.87 7.79 17.50
N LYS A 86 -8.74 6.82 17.82
CA LYS A 86 -8.33 5.57 18.52
C LYS A 86 -7.41 4.71 17.66
N ILE A 87 -7.56 4.81 16.33
CA ILE A 87 -6.73 4.09 15.35
C ILE A 87 -5.68 5.01 14.73
N GLN A 88 -5.55 6.24 15.21
CA GLN A 88 -4.73 7.30 14.63
C GLN A 88 -5.09 7.52 13.14
N GLY A 89 -6.38 7.73 12.84
CA GLY A 89 -6.92 7.77 11.48
C GLY A 89 -6.25 8.75 10.51
N GLN A 90 -5.69 9.85 11.00
CA GLN A 90 -4.94 10.79 10.14
C GLN A 90 -3.56 10.24 9.72
N ASN A 91 -3.11 9.13 10.29
CA ASN A 91 -1.86 8.49 9.90
C ASN A 91 -2.05 7.77 8.56
N ASP A 92 -1.52 8.37 7.50
CA ASP A 92 -1.59 7.84 6.14
C ASP A 92 -0.67 6.61 5.97
N MET A 93 -1.23 5.43 6.18
CA MET A 93 -0.52 4.16 6.12
C MET A 93 -0.08 3.77 4.70
N VAL A 94 -0.64 4.37 3.64
CA VAL A 94 -0.17 4.15 2.26
C VAL A 94 1.27 4.66 2.09
N ARG A 95 1.64 5.75 2.76
CA ARG A 95 2.98 6.38 2.67
C ARG A 95 3.92 6.02 3.82
N ARG A 96 3.46 5.25 4.81
CA ARG A 96 4.31 4.86 5.95
C ARG A 96 5.18 3.65 5.59
N PRO A 97 6.51 3.73 5.76
CA PRO A 97 7.39 2.58 5.55
C PRO A 97 6.99 1.40 6.45
N ARG A 98 6.85 0.23 5.85
CA ARG A 98 6.59 -1.06 6.51
C ARG A 98 7.42 -2.14 5.84
N GLN A 99 7.70 -3.22 6.57
CA GLN A 99 8.26 -4.42 5.96
C GLN A 99 7.22 -5.03 5.02
N SER A 100 7.59 -5.28 3.77
CA SER A 100 6.71 -5.90 2.77
C SER A 100 6.42 -7.38 3.06
N GLY A 101 7.24 -8.01 3.90
CA GLY A 101 7.21 -9.46 4.10
C GLY A 101 7.34 -10.21 2.77
N SER A 102 6.61 -11.32 2.65
CA SER A 102 6.62 -12.16 1.45
C SER A 102 6.17 -11.46 0.17
N ALA A 103 5.51 -10.29 0.23
CA ALA A 103 5.11 -9.54 -0.96
C ALA A 103 6.30 -9.04 -1.81
N ILE A 104 7.53 -9.05 -1.27
CA ILE A 104 8.74 -8.73 -2.04
C ILE A 104 9.18 -9.86 -2.98
N LYS A 105 8.77 -11.10 -2.71
CA LYS A 105 9.28 -12.29 -3.40
C LYS A 105 9.15 -12.20 -4.93
N PRO A 106 8.04 -11.76 -5.54
CA PRO A 106 7.93 -11.65 -6.99
C PRO A 106 9.05 -10.83 -7.64
N PHE A 107 9.51 -9.75 -6.98
CA PHE A 107 10.63 -8.94 -7.49
C PHE A 107 11.96 -9.69 -7.43
N ILE A 108 12.18 -10.49 -6.38
CA ILE A 108 13.38 -11.34 -6.26
C ILE A 108 13.38 -12.41 -7.36
N TYR A 109 12.24 -13.07 -7.60
CA TYR A 109 12.11 -14.04 -8.69
C TYR A 109 12.29 -13.41 -10.07
N ALA A 110 11.70 -12.24 -10.31
CA ALA A 110 11.88 -11.50 -11.56
C ALA A 110 13.36 -11.17 -11.83
N LEU A 111 14.09 -10.74 -10.80
CA LEU A 111 15.52 -10.50 -10.89
C LEU A 111 16.29 -11.80 -11.18
N GLY A 112 15.90 -12.91 -10.56
CA GLY A 112 16.44 -14.23 -10.85
C GLY A 112 16.29 -14.62 -12.32
N PHE A 113 15.07 -14.52 -12.88
CA PHE A 113 14.83 -14.81 -14.30
C PHE A 113 15.57 -13.86 -15.25
N GLN A 114 15.81 -12.62 -14.82
CA GLN A 114 16.51 -11.63 -15.63
C GLN A 114 18.04 -11.83 -15.64
N LEU A 115 18.63 -12.18 -14.50
CA LEU A 115 20.08 -12.17 -14.31
C LEU A 115 20.73 -13.56 -14.34
N LEU A 116 19.95 -14.61 -14.10
CA LEU A 116 20.44 -15.98 -14.00
C LEU A 116 19.77 -16.83 -15.09
N PRO A 117 20.36 -17.98 -15.48
CA PRO A 117 19.74 -18.91 -16.42
C PRO A 117 18.62 -19.72 -15.74
N LEU A 118 17.66 -19.03 -15.12
CA LEU A 118 16.50 -19.61 -14.46
C LEU A 118 15.30 -19.60 -15.39
N THR A 119 14.49 -20.64 -15.27
CA THR A 119 13.21 -20.85 -15.94
C THR A 119 12.14 -21.21 -14.90
N LEU A 120 10.86 -21.19 -15.30
CA LEU A 120 9.75 -21.54 -14.40
C LEU A 120 9.85 -22.96 -13.82
N ASP A 121 10.54 -23.87 -14.51
CA ASP A 121 10.75 -25.27 -14.14
C ASP A 121 12.14 -25.53 -13.55
N THR A 122 12.96 -24.50 -13.32
CA THR A 122 14.25 -24.68 -12.65
C THR A 122 14.03 -25.18 -11.22
N PRO A 123 14.56 -26.36 -10.83
CA PRO A 123 14.39 -26.87 -9.49
C PRO A 123 15.11 -25.98 -8.48
N MET A 124 14.43 -25.68 -7.38
CA MET A 124 14.94 -24.90 -6.25
C MET A 124 14.93 -25.78 -5.01
N PHE A 125 16.01 -25.78 -4.24
CA PHE A 125 16.09 -26.55 -3.00
C PHE A 125 15.31 -25.84 -1.89
N ASP A 126 14.34 -26.55 -1.30
CA ASP A 126 13.66 -26.13 -0.08
C ASP A 126 14.22 -26.92 1.10
N ILE A 127 15.42 -26.56 1.53
CA ILE A 127 16.16 -27.26 2.61
C ILE A 127 16.56 -26.28 3.72
N PRO A 128 16.78 -26.77 4.97
CA PRO A 128 17.36 -25.95 6.00
C PRO A 128 18.72 -25.41 5.54
N PHE A 129 18.92 -24.11 5.66
CA PHE A 129 20.22 -23.51 5.35
C PHE A 129 20.57 -22.41 6.35
N LYS A 130 21.86 -22.14 6.46
CA LYS A 130 22.43 -21.16 7.38
C LYS A 130 23.29 -20.17 6.62
N ILE A 131 23.07 -18.88 6.84
CA ILE A 131 23.91 -17.81 6.31
C ILE A 131 24.44 -17.00 7.50
N GLY A 132 25.73 -17.17 7.81
CA GLY A 132 26.34 -16.54 8.97
C GLY A 132 25.70 -17.02 10.28
N ARG A 133 25.00 -16.12 10.97
CA ARG A 133 24.24 -16.44 12.21
C ARG A 133 22.75 -16.68 11.95
N ASP A 134 22.27 -16.40 10.74
CA ASP A 134 20.86 -16.50 10.40
C ASP A 134 20.53 -17.90 9.90
N GLU A 135 19.46 -18.46 10.45
CA GLU A 135 18.87 -19.75 10.07
C GLU A 135 17.41 -19.51 9.70
N PRO A 136 17.14 -18.98 8.48
CA PRO A 136 15.79 -18.72 8.03
C PRO A 136 14.98 -20.02 7.96
N ASN A 137 13.68 -19.91 8.24
CA ASN A 137 12.77 -21.05 8.25
C ASN A 137 11.48 -20.71 7.48
N ASN A 138 10.84 -21.73 6.93
CA ASN A 138 9.56 -21.59 6.27
C ASN A 138 8.47 -21.26 7.28
N ALA A 139 7.40 -20.60 6.83
CA ALA A 139 6.31 -20.16 7.71
C ALA A 139 5.62 -21.33 8.44
N ASP A 140 5.67 -22.52 7.86
CA ASP A 140 5.14 -23.77 8.42
C ASP A 140 6.21 -24.66 9.06
N GLY A 141 7.49 -24.27 8.99
CA GLY A 141 8.63 -24.99 9.53
C GLY A 141 9.01 -26.28 8.79
N LYS A 142 8.47 -26.52 7.59
CA LYS A 142 8.71 -27.74 6.80
C LYS A 142 9.60 -27.46 5.59
N PHE A 143 10.13 -28.52 5.00
CA PHE A 143 11.08 -28.54 3.89
C PHE A 143 10.73 -29.71 2.95
N GLU A 144 10.98 -29.58 1.64
CA GLU A 144 10.66 -30.57 0.59
C GLU A 144 11.89 -31.13 -0.15
#